data_AF-A0A7W1N450-F1
#
_entry.id   AF-A0A7W1N450-F1
#
_cell.length_a   1.000
_cell.length_b   1.000
_cell.length_c   1.000
_cell.angle_alpha   90.00
_cell.angle_beta   90.00
_cell.angle_gamma   90.00
#
_symmetry.space_group_name_H-M   'P 1'
#
loop_
_entity.id
_entity.type
_entity.pdbx_description
1 polymer ?
#
loop_
_entity_poly.entity_id
_entity_poly.type
_entity_poly.pdbx_seq_one_letter_code
_entity_poly.pdbx_strand_id
1 'polypeptide(L)'
;MEPGRRSSPYHYEFEDEWLLVVEGTVVVRAPDGEHTLQRGDLVRFPAGADGAHKVMNRSDSSARTLMFSNARVPAVSVYPDSDKIGVWSGNEPDDLIFKRASAVEWSEGEDGWHLAR
;
A
#
# COMPACT_ATOMS: atom_id res chain seq x y z
N MET A 1 -15.33 -8.29 1.89
CA MET A 1 -15.48 -7.18 0.94
C MET A 1 -16.85 -7.30 0.28
N GLU A 2 -17.74 -6.36 0.58
CA GLU A 2 -19.05 -6.30 -0.09
C GLU A 2 -18.91 -5.96 -1.58
N PRO A 3 -19.92 -6.30 -2.41
CA PRO A 3 -19.98 -5.87 -3.81
C PRO A 3 -19.68 -4.38 -3.98
N GLY A 4 -18.84 -4.03 -4.96
CA GLY A 4 -18.45 -2.65 -5.26
C GLY A 4 -17.43 -2.02 -4.31
N ARG A 5 -16.95 -2.73 -3.28
CA ARG A 5 -15.94 -2.20 -2.33
C ARG A 5 -14.50 -2.47 -2.78
N ARG A 6 -13.56 -1.69 -2.24
CA ARG A 6 -12.11 -1.78 -2.45
C ARG A 6 -11.40 -1.80 -1.09
N SER A 7 -10.24 -2.44 -0.97
CA SER A 7 -9.48 -2.50 0.30
C SER A 7 -8.75 -1.18 0.58
N SER A 8 -7.82 -0.82 -0.31
CA SER A 8 -6.94 0.35 -0.20
C SER A 8 -6.88 1.12 -1.53
N PRO A 9 -6.35 2.36 -1.55
CA PRO A 9 -5.91 2.99 -2.79
C PRO A 9 -4.82 2.15 -3.50
N TYR A 10 -4.52 2.45 -4.76
CA TYR A 10 -3.42 1.79 -5.46
C TYR A 10 -2.10 2.18 -4.79
N HIS A 11 -1.36 1.19 -4.29
CA HIS A 11 -0.17 1.41 -3.47
C HIS A 11 0.84 0.29 -3.61
N TYR A 12 2.08 0.57 -3.25
CA TYR A 12 3.09 -0.44 -2.96
C TYR A 12 3.76 -0.15 -1.61
N GLU A 13 4.30 -1.21 -1.02
CA GLU A 13 5.10 -1.17 0.19
C GLU A 13 6.58 -1.41 -0.15
N PHE A 14 7.48 -1.15 0.80
CA PHE A 14 8.90 -1.53 0.69
C PHE A 14 9.18 -2.93 1.24
N GLU A 15 8.13 -3.68 1.54
CA GLU A 15 8.15 -5.06 2.03
C GLU A 15 7.19 -5.89 1.18
N ASP A 16 7.30 -7.21 1.24
CA ASP A 16 6.40 -8.08 0.51
C ASP A 16 5.00 -8.05 1.15
N GLU A 17 3.96 -7.99 0.31
CA GLU A 17 2.60 -8.27 0.72
C GLU A 17 2.05 -9.48 -0.05
N TRP A 18 1.08 -10.14 0.54
CA TRP A 18 0.46 -11.33 -0.02
C TRP A 18 -1.05 -11.24 0.12
N LEU A 19 -1.75 -11.79 -0.86
CA LEU A 19 -3.20 -11.93 -0.84
C LEU A 19 -3.58 -13.37 -1.14
N LEU A 20 -4.41 -13.93 -0.26
CA LEU A 20 -5.15 -15.17 -0.50
C LEU A 20 -6.64 -14.85 -0.64
N VAL A 21 -7.27 -15.32 -1.71
CA VAL A 21 -8.74 -15.28 -1.83
C VAL A 21 -9.31 -16.48 -1.08
N VAL A 22 -9.91 -16.22 0.10
CA VAL A 22 -10.54 -17.26 0.93
C VAL A 22 -11.90 -17.68 0.36
N GLU A 23 -12.65 -16.72 -0.20
CA GLU A 23 -13.98 -16.94 -0.75
C GLU A 23 -14.37 -15.86 -1.77
N GLY A 24 -15.19 -16.20 -2.75
CA GLY A 24 -15.68 -15.28 -3.77
C GLY A 24 -14.65 -15.00 -4.88
N THR A 25 -14.80 -13.84 -5.52
CA THR A 25 -13.95 -13.38 -6.63
C THR A 25 -13.58 -11.91 -6.40
N VAL A 26 -12.34 -11.54 -6.69
CA VAL A 26 -11.87 -10.15 -6.64
C VAL A 26 -11.11 -9.82 -7.93
N VAL A 27 -11.04 -8.53 -8.25
CA VAL A 27 -10.16 -8.00 -9.30
C VAL A 27 -9.01 -7.28 -8.61
N VAL A 28 -7.79 -7.62 -9.00
CA VAL A 28 -6.57 -6.93 -8.57
C VAL A 28 -6.04 -6.12 -9.74
N ARG A 29 -5.91 -4.80 -9.56
CA ARG A 29 -5.07 -3.99 -10.46
C ARG A 29 -3.63 -4.12 -9.99
N ALA A 30 -2.73 -4.46 -10.90
CA ALA A 30 -1.29 -4.56 -10.77
C ALA A 30 -0.61 -3.68 -11.85
N PRO A 31 0.73 -3.53 -11.89
CA PRO A 31 1.40 -2.68 -12.88
C PRO A 31 1.19 -3.15 -14.33
N ASP A 32 1.00 -4.45 -14.53
CA ASP A 32 0.81 -5.10 -15.83
C ASP A 32 -0.66 -5.19 -16.27
N GLY A 33 -1.61 -4.76 -15.44
CA GLY A 33 -3.03 -4.73 -15.77
C GLY A 33 -3.95 -5.18 -14.65
N GLU A 34 -5.15 -5.61 -15.02
CA GLU A 34 -6.13 -6.14 -14.07
C GLU A 34 -6.27 -7.65 -14.20
N HIS A 35 -6.27 -8.31 -13.05
CA HIS A 35 -6.34 -9.77 -12.93
C HIS A 35 -7.54 -10.16 -12.06
N THR A 36 -8.36 -11.07 -12.56
CA THR A 36 -9.45 -11.66 -11.78
C THR A 36 -8.93 -12.84 -10.99
N LEU A 37 -9.08 -12.80 -9.66
CA LEU A 37 -8.68 -13.86 -8.74
C LEU A 37 -9.92 -14.52 -8.13
N GLN A 38 -9.85 -15.83 -7.97
CA GLN A 38 -10.90 -16.68 -7.43
C GLN A 38 -10.46 -17.38 -6.15
N ARG A 39 -11.40 -18.00 -5.44
CA ARG A 39 -11.12 -18.77 -4.24
C ARG A 39 -9.93 -19.72 -4.42
N GLY A 40 -8.95 -19.60 -3.52
CA GLY A 40 -7.73 -20.40 -3.50
C GLY A 40 -6.53 -19.72 -4.16
N ASP A 41 -6.74 -18.68 -4.97
CA ASP A 41 -5.64 -17.94 -5.57
C ASP A 41 -4.82 -17.23 -4.50
N LEU A 42 -3.50 -17.43 -4.57
CA LEU A 42 -2.49 -16.81 -3.74
C LEU A 42 -1.58 -15.97 -4.64
N VAL A 43 -1.51 -14.67 -4.36
CA VAL A 43 -0.70 -13.71 -5.12
C VAL A 43 0.28 -13.03 -4.18
N ARG A 44 1.52 -12.90 -4.66
CA ARG A 44 2.57 -12.12 -4.02
C ARG A 44 2.66 -10.76 -4.69
N PHE A 45 2.75 -9.72 -3.88
CA PHE A 45 3.10 -8.36 -4.26
C PHE A 45 4.54 -8.11 -3.77
N PRO A 46 5.55 -8.14 -4.65
CA PRO A 46 6.93 -7.93 -4.23
C PRO A 46 7.15 -6.52 -3.69
N ALA A 47 8.12 -6.34 -2.80
CA ALA A 47 8.55 -5.02 -2.36
C ALA A 47 8.84 -4.06 -3.55
N GLY A 48 8.38 -2.82 -3.43
CA GLY A 48 8.60 -1.76 -4.40
C GLY A 48 7.52 -1.65 -5.48
N ALA A 49 7.77 -0.78 -6.48
CA ALA A 49 6.77 -0.38 -7.47
C ALA A 49 6.18 -1.56 -8.28
N ASP A 50 6.94 -2.63 -8.48
CA ASP A 50 6.49 -3.83 -9.19
C ASP A 50 5.41 -4.60 -8.42
N GLY A 51 5.29 -4.41 -7.10
CA GLY A 51 4.20 -4.95 -6.29
C GLY A 51 3.04 -4.00 -6.10
N ALA A 52 2.97 -2.89 -6.83
CA ALA A 52 1.89 -1.93 -6.67
C ALA A 52 0.55 -2.56 -7.01
N HIS A 53 -0.40 -2.54 -6.07
CA HIS A 53 -1.65 -3.27 -6.22
C HIS A 53 -2.87 -2.54 -5.65
N LYS A 54 -4.05 -2.96 -6.10
CA LYS A 54 -5.36 -2.55 -5.57
C LYS A 54 -6.39 -3.65 -5.72
N VAL A 55 -6.95 -4.08 -4.60
CA VAL A 55 -7.96 -5.14 -4.55
C VAL A 55 -9.37 -4.54 -4.59
N MET A 56 -10.19 -5.07 -5.48
CA MET A 56 -11.55 -4.58 -5.74
C MET A 56 -12.51 -5.76 -5.82
N ASN A 57 -13.64 -5.69 -5.12
CA ASN A 57 -14.75 -6.60 -5.38
C ASN A 57 -15.68 -5.96 -6.43
N ARG A 58 -15.61 -6.46 -7.67
CA ARG A 58 -16.50 -6.04 -8.77
C ARG A 58 -17.59 -7.08 -9.09
N SER A 59 -17.68 -8.16 -8.33
CA SER A 59 -18.79 -9.12 -8.48
C SER A 59 -20.06 -8.61 -7.80
N ASP A 60 -21.16 -9.35 -7.98
CA ASP A 60 -22.45 -9.16 -7.34
C ASP A 60 -22.58 -9.86 -5.98
N SER A 61 -21.53 -10.56 -5.55
CA SER A 61 -21.47 -11.34 -4.31
C SER A 61 -20.37 -10.85 -3.38
N SER A 62 -20.51 -11.08 -2.06
CA SER A 62 -19.42 -10.78 -1.13
C SER A 62 -18.19 -11.67 -1.39
N ALA A 63 -17.00 -11.12 -1.14
CA ALA A 63 -15.72 -11.82 -1.24
C ALA A 63 -14.95 -11.73 0.07
N ARG A 64 -14.13 -12.74 0.39
CA ARG A 64 -13.27 -12.75 1.58
C ARG A 64 -11.82 -12.97 1.15
N THR A 65 -10.95 -12.05 1.53
CA THR A 65 -9.51 -12.11 1.29
C THR A 65 -8.77 -12.09 2.61
N LEU A 66 -7.62 -12.76 2.66
CA LEU A 66 -6.63 -12.63 3.71
C LEU A 66 -5.43 -11.89 3.12
N MET A 67 -5.08 -10.74 3.68
CA MET A 67 -3.86 -10.01 3.34
C MET A 67 -2.87 -10.14 4.50
N PHE A 68 -1.60 -10.36 4.18
CA PHE A 68 -0.53 -10.48 5.16
C PHE A 68 0.79 -10.02 4.55
N SER A 69 1.68 -9.53 5.41
CA SER A 69 2.96 -8.94 5.00
C SER A 69 4.04 -9.29 6.01
N ASN A 70 5.30 -9.26 5.57
CA ASN A 70 6.46 -9.24 6.47
C ASN A 70 6.79 -7.82 6.97
N ALA A 71 5.95 -6.83 6.64
CA ALA A 71 6.10 -5.45 7.06
C ALA A 71 6.30 -5.32 8.57
N ARG A 72 7.19 -4.40 8.92
CA ARG A 72 7.51 -4.03 10.29
C ARG A 72 7.32 -2.54 10.44
N VAL A 73 6.99 -2.14 11.65
CA VAL A 73 6.95 -0.74 12.01
C VAL A 73 8.37 -0.29 12.40
N PRO A 74 8.87 0.86 11.90
CA PRO A 74 8.17 1.80 11.01
C PRO A 74 8.08 1.31 9.56
N ALA A 75 6.95 1.60 8.90
CA ALA A 75 6.68 1.23 7.51
C ALA A 75 6.42 2.46 6.63
N VAL A 76 6.58 2.29 5.31
CA VAL A 76 6.32 3.35 4.32
C VAL A 76 5.54 2.77 3.14
N SER A 77 4.39 3.39 2.85
CA SER A 77 3.57 3.08 1.67
C SER A 77 3.71 4.19 0.63
N VAL A 78 3.70 3.84 -0.65
CA VAL A 78 3.65 4.82 -1.74
C VAL A 78 2.36 4.64 -2.53
N TYR A 79 1.72 5.75 -2.91
CA TYR A 79 0.42 5.78 -3.60
C TYR A 79 0.56 6.46 -4.97
N PRO A 80 0.90 5.72 -6.05
CA PRO A 80 1.24 6.31 -7.35
C PRO A 80 0.15 7.20 -7.94
N ASP A 81 -1.11 6.77 -7.91
CA ASP A 81 -2.22 7.51 -8.54
C ASP A 81 -2.44 8.92 -7.94
N SER A 82 -2.04 9.12 -6.69
CA SER A 82 -2.27 10.37 -5.96
C SER A 82 -0.98 11.13 -5.63
N ASP A 83 0.17 10.60 -6.04
CA ASP A 83 1.50 11.11 -5.72
C ASP A 83 1.70 11.37 -4.21
N LYS A 84 1.39 10.35 -3.39
CA LYS A 84 1.51 10.42 -1.92
C LYS A 84 2.45 9.36 -1.36
N ILE A 85 3.00 9.65 -0.20
CA ILE A 85 3.76 8.73 0.66
C ILE A 85 3.09 8.71 2.03
N GLY A 86 2.82 7.53 2.56
CA GLY A 86 2.40 7.32 3.95
C GLY A 86 3.56 6.81 4.78
N VAL A 87 3.75 7.38 5.97
CA VAL A 87 4.72 6.91 6.97
C VAL A 87 3.93 6.37 8.15
N TRP A 88 4.22 5.14 8.54
CA TRP A 88 3.59 4.43 9.66
C TRP A 88 4.66 4.18 10.72
N SER A 89 4.75 5.08 11.68
CA SER A 89 5.76 5.08 12.74
C SER A 89 5.47 4.08 13.86
N GLY A 90 4.21 3.66 14.02
CA GLY A 90 3.74 2.89 15.17
C GLY A 90 3.31 3.74 16.36
N ASN A 91 3.46 5.06 16.24
CA ASN A 91 2.96 6.06 17.16
C ASN A 91 1.91 6.88 16.40
N GLU A 92 0.62 6.65 16.68
CA GLU A 92 -0.50 7.23 15.91
C GLU A 92 -0.38 8.74 15.61
N PRO A 93 0.10 9.61 16.53
CA PRO A 93 0.31 11.03 16.23
C PRO A 93 1.33 11.32 15.11
N ASP A 94 2.27 10.40 14.89
CA ASP A 94 3.36 10.51 13.91
C ASP A 94 3.08 9.69 12.63
N ASP A 95 1.91 9.05 12.53
CA ASP A 95 1.47 8.37 11.32
C ASP A 95 0.87 9.39 10.34
N LEU A 96 1.64 9.73 9.32
CA LEU A 96 1.38 10.88 8.45
C LEU A 96 1.37 10.49 6.97
N ILE A 97 0.53 11.15 6.19
CA ILE A 97 0.46 10.99 4.73
C ILE A 97 0.73 12.33 4.07
N PHE A 98 1.75 12.37 3.22
CA PHE A 98 2.22 13.57 2.54
C PHE A 98 2.05 13.44 1.02
N LYS A 99 1.86 14.56 0.34
CA LYS A 99 2.07 14.63 -1.12
C LYS A 99 3.58 14.67 -1.35
N ARG A 100 4.09 13.93 -2.34
CA ARG A 100 5.54 13.96 -2.65
C ARG A 100 5.99 15.36 -3.04
N ALA A 101 5.13 16.12 -3.71
CA ALA A 101 5.38 17.51 -4.09
C ALA A 101 5.58 18.49 -2.92
N SER A 102 5.26 18.11 -1.67
CA SER A 102 5.56 18.92 -0.48
C SER A 102 6.87 18.52 0.21
N ALA A 103 7.69 17.67 -0.42
CA ALA A 103 8.99 17.32 0.11
C ALA A 103 9.89 18.55 0.17
N VAL A 104 10.60 18.67 1.27
CA VAL A 104 11.55 19.75 1.56
C VAL A 104 12.93 19.13 1.74
N GLU A 105 13.97 19.95 1.71
CA GLU A 105 15.32 19.47 2.00
C GLU A 105 15.39 18.92 3.42
N TRP A 106 16.21 17.88 3.63
CA TRP A 106 16.33 17.19 4.93
C TRP A 106 16.67 18.14 6.09
N SER A 107 17.33 19.26 5.80
CA SER A 107 17.71 20.28 6.77
C SER A 107 16.83 21.54 6.78
N GLU A 108 15.71 21.55 6.07
CA GLU A 108 14.83 22.72 6.05
C GLU A 108 14.37 23.07 7.48
N GLY A 109 14.61 24.32 7.90
CA GLY A 109 14.24 24.80 9.23
C GLY A 109 15.26 24.51 10.35
N GLU A 110 16.35 23.80 10.07
CA GLU A 110 17.32 23.36 11.07
C GLU A 110 18.63 24.18 11.05
N ASP A 111 18.62 25.43 11.55
CA ASP A 111 19.83 26.27 11.49
C ASP A 111 21.01 25.72 12.33
N GLY A 112 22.19 25.64 11.70
CA GLY A 112 23.44 25.22 12.36
C GLY A 112 23.56 23.71 12.62
N TRP A 113 22.66 22.88 12.09
CA TRP A 113 22.67 21.41 12.25
C TRP A 113 24.00 20.73 11.87
N HIS A 114 24.69 21.30 10.88
CA HIS A 114 25.93 20.75 10.32
C HIS A 114 27.17 21.09 11.14
N LEU A 115 27.03 21.91 12.18
CA LEU A 115 28.14 22.31 13.03
C LEU A 115 28.21 21.37 14.25
N ALA A 116 29.25 20.55 14.30
CA ALA A 116 29.67 19.91 15.54
C ALA A 116 30.26 21.01 16.45
N ARG A 117 29.51 21.47 17.45
CA ARG A 117 30.05 22.42 18.43
C ARG A 117 31.21 21.82 19.21
#